data_AF-A0A369M683-F1
#
_entry.id   AF-A0A369M683-F1
#
_cell.length_a   1.000
_cell.length_b   1.000
_cell.length_c   1.000
_cell.angle_alpha   90.00
_cell.angle_beta   90.00
_cell.angle_gamma   90.00
#
_symmetry.space_group_name_H-M   'P 1'
#
loop_
_entity.id
_entity.type
_entity.pdbx_description
1 polymer ?
#
loop_
_entity_poly.entity_id
_entity_poly.type
_entity_poly.pdbx_seq_one_letter_code
_entity_poly.pdbx_strand_id
1 'polypeptide(L)'
;MKQMIQRMREEKGGFTLAELLIVVAIVAVLVAIAIPVFTGQLAEAQKQTDAANIRGGYATVSVEVLDDNLTADTWYGLNADGSVVEKADGDFACQGESGTGGMSVGGSTVTWEKGNKIYYTYSAANEKITPSTSHS
;
A
#
# COMPACT_ATOMS: atom_id res chain seq x y z
N MET A 1 36.14 31.76 43.62
CA MET A 1 35.81 30.54 42.83
C MET A 1 34.75 29.65 43.46
N LYS A 2 34.80 29.29 44.76
CA LYS A 2 33.77 28.47 45.46
C LYS A 2 32.33 29.03 45.36
N GLN A 3 32.18 30.35 45.40
CA GLN A 3 30.88 31.04 45.28
C GLN A 3 30.24 30.92 43.90
N MET A 4 31.03 30.69 42.83
CA MET A 4 30.52 30.58 41.45
C MET A 4 29.97 29.17 41.15
N ILE A 5 30.63 28.13 41.67
CA ILE A 5 30.20 26.72 41.49
C ILE A 5 28.89 26.42 42.22
N GLN A 6 28.65 27.08 43.37
CA GLN A 6 27.44 26.87 44.16
C GLN A 6 26.19 27.45 43.48
N ARG A 7 26.29 28.64 42.89
CA ARG A 7 25.19 29.24 42.08
C ARG A 7 24.86 28.40 40.84
N MET A 8 25.87 27.83 40.17
CA MET A 8 25.66 26.94 39.02
C MET A 8 24.95 25.61 39.36
N ARG A 9 24.90 25.21 40.63
CA ARG A 9 24.23 23.98 41.08
C ARG A 9 22.78 24.23 41.51
N GLU A 10 22.47 25.45 41.95
CA GLU A 10 21.12 25.91 42.31
C GLU A 10 20.31 26.32 41.08
N GLU A 11 20.96 26.82 40.02
CA GLU A 11 20.31 27.17 38.75
C GLU A 11 20.05 25.98 37.81
N LYS A 12 20.55 24.79 38.14
CA LYS A 12 20.22 23.55 37.42
C LYS A 12 19.00 22.89 38.05
N GLY A 13 17.83 23.48 37.81
CA GLY A 13 16.54 22.82 38.04
C GLY A 13 16.48 21.52 37.22
N GLY A 14 16.70 20.38 37.88
CA GLY A 14 16.59 19.07 37.25
C GLY A 14 15.13 18.69 37.03
N PHE A 15 14.85 17.99 35.93
CA PHE A 15 13.55 17.41 35.66
C PHE A 15 13.18 16.43 36.78
N THR A 16 12.03 16.60 37.40
CA THR A 16 11.60 15.74 38.51
C THR A 16 11.11 14.39 37.98
N LEU A 17 11.30 13.33 38.75
CA LEU A 17 10.75 12.01 38.38
C LEU A 17 9.22 12.04 38.25
N ALA A 18 8.54 12.88 39.04
CA ALA A 18 7.09 13.05 38.97
C ALA A 18 6.64 13.67 37.65
N GLU A 19 7.37 14.66 37.13
CA GLU A 19 7.11 15.27 35.81
C GLU A 19 7.31 14.26 34.68
N LEU A 20 8.32 13.38 34.77
CA LEU A 20 8.49 12.31 33.78
C LEU A 20 7.34 11.31 33.83
N LEU A 21 6.91 10.91 35.04
CA LEU A 21 5.90 9.88 35.23
C LEU A 21 4.55 10.30 34.65
N ILE A 22 4.11 11.54 34.87
CA ILE A 22 2.83 12.00 34.32
C ILE A 22 2.86 12.10 32.78
N VAL A 23 3.99 12.49 32.21
CA VAL A 23 4.16 12.55 30.75
C VAL A 23 4.06 11.15 30.14
N VAL A 24 4.77 10.17 30.69
CA VAL A 24 4.71 8.78 30.22
C VAL A 24 3.29 8.22 30.35
N ALA A 25 2.58 8.54 31.45
CA ALA A 25 1.20 8.12 31.64
C ALA A 25 0.26 8.66 30.55
N ILE A 26 0.39 9.94 30.18
CA ILE A 26 -0.43 10.53 29.11
C ILE A 26 -0.06 9.95 27.75
N VAL A 27 1.23 9.80 27.45
CA VAL A 27 1.69 9.19 26.18
C VAL A 27 1.19 7.75 26.03
N ALA A 28 1.17 6.97 27.11
CA ALA A 28 0.65 5.60 27.08
C ALA A 28 -0.83 5.55 26.66
N VAL A 29 -1.67 6.47 27.17
CA VAL A 29 -3.09 6.56 26.77
C VAL A 29 -3.23 6.95 25.30
N LEU A 30 -2.43 7.92 24.83
CA LEU A 30 -2.46 8.35 23.42
C LEU A 30 -2.06 7.21 22.47
N VAL A 31 -0.97 6.51 22.79
CA VAL A 31 -0.46 5.38 21.98
C VAL A 31 -1.46 4.23 21.94
N ALA A 32 -2.15 3.95 23.05
CA ALA A 32 -3.15 2.89 23.12
C ALA A 32 -4.30 3.09 22.10
N ILE A 33 -4.71 4.33 21.83
CA ILE A 33 -5.73 4.67 20.83
C ILE A 33 -5.10 4.81 19.43
N ALA A 34 -3.93 5.44 19.35
CA ALA A 34 -3.29 5.76 18.08
C ALA A 34 -2.89 4.52 17.28
N ILE A 35 -2.33 3.48 17.93
CA ILE A 35 -1.88 2.26 17.24
C ILE A 35 -3.01 1.60 16.44
N PRO A 36 -4.14 1.18 17.04
CA PRO A 36 -5.18 0.46 16.28
C PRO A 36 -5.78 1.31 15.15
N VAL A 37 -5.96 2.61 15.39
CA VAL A 37 -6.48 3.54 14.37
C VAL A 37 -5.49 3.67 13.21
N PHE A 38 -4.22 3.90 13.50
CA PHE A 38 -3.19 4.05 12.49
C PHE A 38 -3.00 2.76 11.68
N THR A 39 -2.99 1.59 12.32
CA THR A 39 -2.87 0.31 11.63
C THR A 39 -4.04 0.04 10.69
N GLY A 40 -5.27 0.38 11.10
CA GLY A 40 -6.45 0.24 10.24
C GLY A 40 -6.41 1.18 9.05
N GLN A 41 -6.01 2.44 9.26
CA GLN A 41 -5.85 3.42 8.18
C GLN A 41 -4.74 3.02 7.20
N LEU A 42 -3.63 2.48 7.70
CA LEU A 42 -2.54 2.00 6.84
C LEU A 42 -3.00 0.83 5.95
N ALA A 43 -3.75 -0.12 6.50
CA ALA A 43 -4.29 -1.24 5.72
C ALA A 43 -5.25 -0.76 4.63
N GLU A 44 -6.16 0.17 4.94
CA GLU A 44 -7.06 0.76 3.95
C GLU A 44 -6.30 1.57 2.88
N ALA A 45 -5.27 2.33 3.28
CA ALA A 45 -4.44 3.07 2.35
C ALA A 45 -3.69 2.14 1.37
N GLN A 46 -3.15 1.03 1.86
CA GLN A 46 -2.51 0.01 1.03
C GLN A 46 -3.50 -0.61 0.05
N LYS A 47 -4.68 -1.02 0.56
CA LYS A 47 -5.77 -1.54 -0.26
C LYS A 47 -6.17 -0.59 -1.40
N GLN A 48 -6.38 0.69 -1.09
CA GLN A 48 -6.76 1.69 -2.11
C GLN A 48 -5.62 1.98 -3.10
N THR A 49 -4.38 1.97 -2.63
CA THR A 49 -3.19 2.14 -3.49
C THR A 49 -3.06 0.99 -4.48
N ASP A 50 -3.20 -0.25 -4.00
CA ASP A 50 -3.19 -1.43 -4.87
C ASP A 50 -4.33 -1.36 -5.89
N ALA A 51 -5.55 -0.97 -5.48
CA ALA A 51 -6.66 -0.76 -6.41
C ALA A 51 -6.34 0.25 -7.50
N ALA A 52 -5.71 1.37 -7.14
CA ALA A 52 -5.34 2.42 -8.08
C ALA A 52 -4.30 1.91 -9.09
N ASN A 53 -3.28 1.18 -8.63
CA ASN A 53 -2.27 0.58 -9.49
C ASN A 53 -2.88 -0.48 -10.42
N ILE A 54 -3.78 -1.33 -9.92
CA ILE A 54 -4.47 -2.34 -10.72
C ILE A 54 -5.35 -1.67 -11.79
N ARG A 55 -6.03 -0.56 -11.47
CA ARG A 55 -6.78 0.23 -12.47
C ARG A 55 -5.87 0.92 -13.47
N GLY A 56 -4.71 1.40 -13.03
CA GLY A 56 -3.68 1.98 -13.88
C GLY A 56 -3.18 0.98 -14.91
N GLY A 57 -2.77 -0.20 -14.48
CA GLY A 57 -2.34 -1.27 -15.39
C GLY A 57 -3.46 -1.73 -16.34
N TYR A 58 -4.72 -1.80 -15.87
CA TYR A 58 -5.86 -2.08 -16.74
C TYR A 58 -5.99 -1.03 -17.85
N ALA A 59 -5.84 0.25 -17.51
CA ALA A 59 -5.85 1.33 -18.49
C ALA A 59 -4.67 1.25 -19.47
N THR A 60 -3.46 0.92 -19.00
CA THR A 60 -2.29 0.69 -19.86
C THR A 60 -2.59 -0.41 -20.87
N VAL A 61 -3.03 -1.59 -20.44
CA VAL A 61 -3.39 -2.69 -21.35
C VAL A 61 -4.51 -2.26 -22.32
N SER A 62 -5.49 -1.49 -21.85
CA SER A 62 -6.58 -1.01 -22.71
C SER A 62 -6.08 -0.10 -23.84
N VAL A 63 -5.13 0.79 -23.56
CA VAL A 63 -4.54 1.66 -24.58
C VAL A 63 -3.68 0.85 -25.54
N GLU A 64 -2.83 -0.02 -25.03
CA GLU A 64 -1.90 -0.81 -25.85
C GLU A 64 -2.63 -1.84 -26.74
N VAL A 65 -3.80 -2.32 -26.33
CA VAL A 65 -4.69 -3.12 -27.19
C VAL A 65 -5.28 -2.27 -28.33
N LEU A 66 -5.66 -1.02 -28.07
CA LEU A 66 -6.21 -0.12 -29.11
C LEU A 66 -5.17 0.29 -30.14
N ASP A 67 -3.90 0.38 -29.73
CA ASP A 67 -2.77 0.70 -30.61
C ASP A 67 -2.19 -0.54 -31.32
N ASP A 68 -2.83 -1.72 -31.18
CA ASP A 68 -2.38 -3.01 -31.74
C ASP A 68 -0.95 -3.44 -31.30
N ASN A 69 -0.48 -2.95 -30.14
CA ASN A 69 0.85 -3.26 -29.61
C ASN A 69 0.90 -4.55 -28.79
N LEU A 70 -0.25 -5.10 -28.39
CA LEU A 70 -0.34 -6.31 -27.57
C LEU A 70 -0.85 -7.50 -28.38
N THR A 71 -0.24 -8.66 -28.11
CA THR A 71 -0.72 -9.97 -28.58
C THR A 71 -2.09 -10.30 -27.97
N ALA A 72 -3.03 -10.75 -28.81
CA ALA A 72 -4.32 -11.25 -28.38
C ALA A 72 -4.26 -12.59 -27.64
N ASP A 73 -5.31 -12.86 -26.85
CA ASP A 73 -5.55 -14.14 -26.15
C ASP A 73 -4.37 -14.58 -25.27
N THR A 74 -3.73 -13.61 -24.61
CA THR A 74 -2.63 -13.84 -23.69
C THR A 74 -2.69 -12.97 -22.45
N TRP A 75 -1.78 -13.22 -21.51
CA TRP A 75 -1.71 -12.57 -20.20
C TRP A 75 -0.45 -11.70 -20.07
N TYR A 76 -0.60 -10.64 -19.30
CA TYR A 76 0.44 -9.63 -19.05
C TYR A 76 0.58 -9.37 -17.56
N GLY A 77 1.80 -9.42 -17.03
CA GLY A 77 2.10 -9.07 -15.63
C GLY A 77 2.25 -7.56 -15.45
N LEU A 78 1.74 -7.03 -14.34
CA LEU A 78 1.87 -5.61 -13.97
C LEU A 78 3.26 -5.31 -13.40
N ASN A 79 3.90 -4.25 -13.88
CA ASN A 79 5.10 -3.69 -13.27
C ASN A 79 4.77 -2.54 -12.31
N ALA A 80 5.69 -2.25 -11.39
CA ALA A 80 5.59 -1.21 -10.38
C ALA A 80 5.54 0.20 -10.97
N ASP A 81 6.02 0.39 -12.21
CA ASP A 81 5.93 1.65 -12.96
C ASP A 81 4.59 1.82 -13.71
N GLY A 82 3.70 0.83 -13.66
CA GLY A 82 2.40 0.81 -14.35
C GLY A 82 2.44 0.29 -15.78
N SER A 83 3.61 -0.08 -16.30
CA SER A 83 3.76 -0.83 -17.55
C SER A 83 3.35 -2.30 -17.36
N VAL A 84 3.26 -3.04 -18.47
CA VAL A 84 2.97 -4.48 -18.43
C VAL A 84 3.97 -5.29 -19.24
N VAL A 85 4.19 -6.54 -18.85
CA VAL A 85 5.09 -7.48 -19.53
C VAL A 85 4.35 -8.73 -19.98
N GLU A 86 4.49 -9.11 -21.25
CA GLU A 86 3.83 -10.29 -21.81
C GLU A 86 4.40 -11.58 -21.21
N LYS A 87 3.50 -12.49 -20.78
CA LYS A 87 3.83 -13.85 -20.32
C LYS A 87 4.96 -13.94 -19.31
N ALA A 88 5.15 -12.89 -18.52
CA ALA A 88 6.10 -12.85 -17.45
C ALA A 88 5.47 -12.20 -16.23
N ASP A 89 5.97 -12.60 -15.08
CA ASP A 89 5.70 -11.88 -13.86
C ASP A 89 6.27 -10.47 -13.95
N GLY A 90 5.41 -9.48 -13.77
CA GLY A 90 5.88 -8.14 -13.46
C GLY A 90 6.39 -8.02 -12.01
N ASP A 91 7.03 -6.90 -11.72
CA ASP A 91 7.61 -6.61 -10.40
C ASP A 91 6.62 -5.96 -9.41
N PHE A 92 5.38 -5.68 -9.83
CA PHE A 92 4.34 -5.23 -8.93
C PHE A 92 3.90 -6.36 -7.98
N ALA A 93 3.79 -6.02 -6.69
CA ALA A 93 3.21 -6.89 -5.68
C ALA A 93 2.30 -6.09 -4.75
N CYS A 94 1.08 -6.57 -4.51
CA CYS A 94 0.11 -5.93 -3.64
C CYS A 94 0.68 -5.77 -2.23
N GLN A 95 0.48 -4.60 -1.63
CA GLN A 95 0.95 -4.31 -0.27
C GLN A 95 -0.11 -4.55 0.80
N GLY A 96 -1.39 -4.48 0.41
CA GLY A 96 -2.54 -4.77 1.25
C GLY A 96 -3.38 -5.92 0.70
N GLU A 97 -4.57 -6.07 1.27
CA GLU A 97 -5.55 -7.09 0.88
C GLU A 97 -6.85 -6.42 0.42
N SER A 98 -7.54 -6.99 -0.57
CA SER A 98 -8.82 -6.46 -1.02
C SER A 98 -9.95 -6.65 0.01
N GLY A 99 -9.78 -7.63 0.89
CA GLY A 99 -10.82 -8.12 1.80
C GLY A 99 -11.90 -8.93 1.08
N THR A 100 -12.91 -9.34 1.85
CA THR A 100 -14.06 -10.12 1.37
C THR A 100 -14.84 -9.35 0.32
N GLY A 101 -15.04 -9.97 -0.86
CA GLY A 101 -15.81 -9.38 -1.97
C GLY A 101 -14.96 -8.69 -3.04
N GLY A 102 -13.65 -8.56 -2.84
CA GLY A 102 -12.72 -8.02 -3.84
C GLY A 102 -12.98 -6.55 -4.21
N MET A 103 -12.37 -6.09 -5.30
CA MET A 103 -12.63 -4.78 -5.89
C MET A 103 -12.94 -4.90 -7.38
N SER A 104 -13.90 -4.10 -7.85
CA SER A 104 -14.22 -4.04 -9.27
C SER A 104 -13.18 -3.21 -10.04
N VAL A 105 -12.58 -3.82 -11.06
CA VAL A 105 -11.69 -3.19 -12.04
C VAL A 105 -12.09 -3.69 -13.42
N GLY A 106 -12.39 -2.78 -14.34
CA GLY A 106 -12.77 -3.15 -15.71
C GLY A 106 -14.05 -4.00 -15.79
N GLY A 107 -14.94 -3.89 -14.80
CA GLY A 107 -16.16 -4.71 -14.70
C GLY A 107 -15.93 -6.12 -14.16
N SER A 108 -14.69 -6.47 -13.78
CA SER A 108 -14.35 -7.74 -13.13
C SER A 108 -14.01 -7.51 -11.66
N THR A 109 -14.49 -8.39 -10.78
CA THR A 109 -14.09 -8.38 -9.37
C THR A 109 -12.75 -9.08 -9.20
N VAL A 110 -11.77 -8.36 -8.67
CA VAL A 110 -10.42 -8.87 -8.37
C VAL A 110 -10.28 -9.01 -6.86
N THR A 111 -9.85 -10.18 -6.42
CA THR A 111 -9.51 -10.44 -5.02
C THR A 111 -8.01 -10.70 -4.91
N TRP A 112 -7.35 -10.04 -3.97
CA TRP A 112 -5.91 -10.22 -3.72
C TRP A 112 -5.59 -10.21 -2.24
N GLU A 113 -4.50 -10.88 -1.91
CA GLU A 113 -3.82 -10.80 -0.63
C GLU A 113 -2.50 -10.05 -0.81
N LYS A 114 -1.86 -9.73 0.32
CA LYS A 114 -0.55 -9.11 0.30
C LYS A 114 0.48 -10.02 -0.37
N GLY A 115 1.26 -9.46 -1.29
CA GLY A 115 2.30 -10.16 -2.03
C GLY A 115 1.82 -10.80 -3.33
N ASN A 116 0.51 -10.81 -3.61
CA ASN A 116 0.02 -11.25 -4.90
C ASN A 116 0.55 -10.34 -6.02
N LYS A 117 0.89 -10.97 -7.14
CA LYS A 117 1.10 -10.30 -8.42
C LYS A 117 -0.24 -10.14 -9.12
N ILE A 118 -0.27 -9.20 -10.08
CA ILE A 118 -1.47 -8.88 -10.84
C ILE A 118 -1.18 -9.12 -12.31
N TYR A 119 -2.14 -9.77 -12.97
CA TYR A 119 -2.09 -10.11 -14.37
C TYR A 119 -3.33 -9.62 -15.08
N TYR A 120 -3.20 -9.29 -16.36
CA TYR A 120 -4.29 -8.91 -17.24
C TYR A 120 -4.33 -9.85 -18.42
N THR A 121 -5.45 -10.56 -18.60
CA THR A 121 -5.67 -11.37 -19.79
C THR A 121 -6.50 -10.59 -20.80
N TYR A 122 -5.96 -10.37 -22.00
CA TYR A 122 -6.70 -9.81 -23.11
C TYR A 122 -7.27 -10.93 -23.97
N SER A 123 -8.59 -10.97 -24.15
CA SER A 123 -9.26 -11.90 -25.07
C SER A 123 -9.80 -11.14 -26.28
N ALA A 124 -9.34 -11.50 -27.48
CA ALA A 124 -9.80 -10.87 -28.72
C ALA A 124 -11.24 -11.27 -29.05
N ALA A 125 -11.61 -12.53 -28.80
CA ALA A 125 -12.97 -13.03 -29.06
C ALA A 125 -14.06 -12.26 -28.31
N ASN A 126 -13.74 -11.72 -27.13
CA ASN A 126 -14.67 -10.99 -26.29
C ASN A 126 -14.34 -9.49 -26.18
N GLU A 127 -13.29 -9.04 -26.87
CA GLU A 127 -12.69 -7.70 -26.74
C GLU A 127 -12.55 -7.26 -25.28
N LYS A 128 -12.18 -8.20 -24.41
CA LYS A 128 -12.24 -8.03 -22.95
C LYS A 128 -10.87 -8.22 -22.32
N ILE A 129 -10.52 -7.27 -21.46
CA ILE A 129 -9.39 -7.36 -20.56
C ILE A 129 -9.89 -7.81 -19.19
N THR A 130 -9.30 -8.86 -18.63
CA THR A 130 -9.69 -9.41 -17.33
C THR A 130 -8.51 -9.36 -16.36
N PRO A 131 -8.54 -8.50 -15.33
CA PRO A 131 -7.55 -8.50 -14.26
C PRO A 131 -7.75 -9.71 -13.33
N SER A 132 -6.66 -10.30 -12.87
CA SER A 132 -6.64 -11.48 -11.98
C SER A 132 -5.33 -11.56 -11.19
N THR A 133 -5.32 -12.31 -10.09
CA THR A 133 -4.10 -12.68 -9.34
C THR A 133 -3.48 -13.99 -9.81
N SER A 134 -4.09 -14.62 -10.82
CA SER A 134 -3.61 -15.82 -11.48
C SER A 134 -3.81 -15.71 -12.99
N HIS A 135 -3.02 -16.47 -13.74
CA HIS A 135 -3.11 -16.57 -15.19
C HIS A 135 -3.07 -18.06 -15.61
N SER A 136 -3.46 -18.33 -16.85
CA SER A 136 -3.37 -19.65 -17.52
C SER A 136 -2.74 -19.50 -18.89
#